data_AF-A0A2R6EJY2-F1
#
_entry.id   AF-A0A2R6EJY2-F1
#
_cell.length_a   1.000
_cell.length_b   1.000
_cell.length_c   1.000
_cell.angle_alpha   90.00
_cell.angle_beta   90.00
_cell.angle_gamma   90.00
#
_symmetry.space_group_name_H-M   'P 1'
#
loop_
_entity.id
_entity.type
_entity.pdbx_description
1 polymer ?
#
loop_
_entity_poly.entity_id
_entity_poly.type
_entity_poly.pdbx_seq_one_letter_code
_entity_poly.pdbx_strand_id
1 'polypeptide(L)' 'MPSDEPHDGTEDEPLKADHYRHEDGTDEIVFAVEDDHVLAIREYASVEDFRRAVDDAEYVGTHEGVAELPGVAAFEDDE' A
#
# COMPACT_ATOMS: atom_id res chain seq x y z
N MET A 1 -17.70 6.98 38.54
CA MET A 1 -17.97 7.81 37.35
C MET A 1 -17.63 9.24 37.71
N PRO A 2 -16.88 10.02 36.91
CA PRO A 2 -16.24 9.81 35.59
C PRO A 2 -14.70 9.72 35.77
N SER A 3 -13.80 9.55 34.79
CA SER A 3 -13.73 9.89 33.36
C SER A 3 -13.12 8.68 32.63
N ASP A 4 -13.65 8.16 31.53
CA ASP A 4 -13.62 8.75 30.19
C ASP A 4 -12.27 9.46 29.92
N GLU A 5 -11.20 8.67 29.94
CA GLU A 5 -10.07 8.96 29.08
C GLU A 5 -10.34 8.20 27.78
N PRO A 6 -10.80 8.86 26.70
CA PRO A 6 -10.60 8.28 25.39
C PRO A 6 -9.10 8.07 25.28
N HIS A 7 -8.69 6.81 25.14
CA HIS A 7 -7.30 6.50 24.87
C HIS A 7 -6.91 7.33 23.65
N ASP A 8 -5.96 8.24 23.88
CA ASP A 8 -5.37 9.14 22.91
C ASP A 8 -5.22 8.38 21.60
N GLY A 9 -5.88 8.87 20.54
CA GLY A 9 -5.60 8.41 19.21
C GLY A 9 -4.18 8.83 18.89
N THR A 10 -3.19 8.02 19.27
CA THR A 10 -1.97 7.95 18.48
C THR A 10 -2.44 7.54 17.10
N GLU A 11 -2.45 8.50 16.19
CA GLU A 11 -2.36 8.25 14.77
C GLU A 11 -1.10 7.38 14.60
N ASP A 12 -1.25 6.05 14.70
CA ASP A 12 -0.16 5.10 14.59
C ASP A 12 0.48 5.34 13.22
N GLU A 13 1.70 5.86 13.22
CA GLU A 13 2.46 6.10 12.00
C GLU A 13 2.51 4.79 11.21
N PRO A 14 2.24 4.80 9.89
CA PRO A 14 2.20 3.58 9.11
C PRO A 14 3.53 2.83 9.22
N LEU A 15 3.47 1.54 9.52
CA LEU A 15 4.65 0.70 9.66
C LEU A 15 4.84 -0.14 8.39
N LYS A 16 6.10 -0.49 8.11
CA LYS A 16 6.41 -1.43 7.04
C LYS A 16 5.64 -2.74 7.24
N ALA A 17 5.01 -3.21 6.17
CA ALA A 17 4.12 -4.37 6.12
C ALA A 17 2.75 -4.18 6.81
N ASP A 18 2.38 -2.98 7.24
CA ASP A 18 0.98 -2.69 7.55
C ASP A 18 0.11 -2.93 6.31
N HIS A 19 -1.05 -3.52 6.54
CA HIS A 19 -1.97 -3.98 5.52
C HIS A 19 -3.35 -3.40 5.77
N TYR A 20 -3.81 -2.60 4.81
CA TYR A 20 -5.12 -1.97 4.80
C TYR A 20 -5.99 -2.57 3.71
N ARG A 21 -7.29 -2.69 4.00
CA ARG A 21 -8.29 -3.10 3.02
C ARG A 21 -9.28 -1.97 2.80
N HIS A 22 -9.41 -1.55 1.56
CA HIS A 22 -10.35 -0.52 1.16
C HIS A 22 -11.75 -1.08 0.89
N GLU A 23 -12.75 -0.21 0.91
CA GLU A 23 -14.17 -0.55 0.74
C GLU A 23 -14.46 -1.16 -0.65
N ASP A 24 -13.70 -0.71 -1.65
CA ASP A 24 -13.75 -1.21 -3.03
C ASP A 24 -13.06 -2.56 -3.22
N GLY A 25 -12.47 -3.12 -2.16
CA GLY A 25 -11.79 -4.40 -2.17
C GLY A 25 -10.31 -4.35 -2.59
N THR A 26 -9.74 -3.16 -2.79
CA THR A 26 -8.30 -2.99 -2.96
C THR A 26 -7.58 -3.25 -1.64
N ASP A 27 -6.50 -4.01 -1.69
CA ASP A 27 -5.58 -4.22 -0.57
C ASP A 27 -4.37 -3.29 -0.77
N GLU A 28 -3.99 -2.55 0.27
CA GLU A 28 -2.83 -1.64 0.27
C GLU A 28 -1.83 -2.09 1.33
N ILE A 29 -0.59 -2.34 0.92
CA ILE A 29 0.49 -2.83 1.77
C ILE A 29 1.63 -1.82 1.79
N VAL A 30 2.05 -1.40 2.99
CA VAL A 30 3.18 -0.48 3.16
C VAL A 30 4.49 -1.20 2.85
N PHE A 31 5.21 -0.73 1.85
CA PHE A 31 6.53 -1.26 1.46
C PHE A 31 7.68 -0.57 2.20
N ALA A 32 7.62 0.75 2.33
CA ALA A 32 8.61 1.55 3.06
C ALA A 32 8.01 2.87 3.56
N VAL A 33 8.59 3.40 4.64
CA VAL A 33 8.32 4.75 5.15
C VAL A 33 9.66 5.46 5.30
N GLU A 34 9.86 6.55 4.55
CA GLU A 34 11.10 7.31 4.50
C GLU A 34 10.78 8.81 4.40
N ASP A 35 11.37 9.64 5.26
CA ASP A 35 11.23 11.11 5.22
C ASP A 35 9.78 11.63 5.04
N ASP A 36 8.84 11.16 5.88
CA ASP A 36 7.40 11.46 5.80
C ASP A 36 6.69 10.99 4.51
N HIS A 37 7.38 10.20 3.67
CA HIS A 37 6.80 9.54 2.50
C HIS A 37 6.52 8.07 2.77
N VAL A 38 5.35 7.61 2.35
CA VAL A 38 4.96 6.19 2.39
C VAL A 38 4.98 5.65 0.97
N LEU A 39 5.80 4.63 0.73
CA LEU A 39 5.75 3.81 -0.47
C LEU A 39 4.87 2.59 -0.17
N ALA A 40 3.80 2.42 -0.95
CA ALA A 40 2.86 1.33 -0.77
C ALA A 40 2.61 0.59 -2.09
N ILE A 41 2.23 -0.68 -1.97
CA ILE A 41 1.78 -1.55 -3.05
C ILE A 41 0.26 -1.65 -2.95
N ARG A 42 -0.45 -1.42 -4.07
CA ARG A 42 -1.89 -1.68 -4.17
C ARG A 42 -2.16 -2.93 -5.00
N GLU A 43 -2.87 -3.88 -4.41
CA GLU A 43 -3.42 -5.05 -5.08
C GLU A 43 -4.90 -4.80 -5.37
N TYR A 44 -5.27 -4.91 -6.64
CA TYR A 44 -6.65 -4.76 -7.10
C TYR A 44 -7.27 -6.12 -7.37
N ALA A 45 -8.55 -6.28 -7.03
CA ALA A 45 -9.29 -7.51 -7.27
C ALA A 45 -9.33 -7.93 -8.76
N SER A 46 -9.20 -6.96 -9.68
CA SER A 46 -9.13 -7.21 -11.11
C SER A 46 -8.35 -6.13 -11.87
N VAL A 47 -7.93 -6.45 -13.10
CA VAL A 47 -7.31 -5.48 -14.03
C VAL A 47 -8.29 -4.37 -14.41
N GLU A 48 -9.59 -4.65 -14.46
CA GLU A 48 -10.62 -3.65 -14.76
C GLU A 48 -10.74 -2.62 -13.62
N ASP A 49 -10.64 -3.07 -12.37
CA ASP A 49 -10.62 -2.18 -11.20
C ASP A 49 -9.36 -1.31 -11.19
N PHE A 50 -8.20 -1.88 -11.51
CA PHE A 50 -6.97 -1.10 -11.69
C PHE A 50 -7.15 -0.01 -12.76
N ARG A 51 -7.65 -0.38 -13.95
CA ARG A 51 -7.86 0.58 -15.05
C ARG A 51 -8.79 1.72 -14.65
N ARG A 52 -9.89 1.39 -13.95
CA ARG A 52 -10.81 2.39 -13.42
C ARG A 52 -10.14 3.30 -12.39
N ALA A 53 -9.28 2.76 -11.53
CA ALA A 53 -8.58 3.52 -10.51
C ALA A 53 -7.53 4.49 -11.09
N VAL A 54 -6.90 4.15 -12.22
CA VAL A 54 -5.88 4.98 -12.87
C VAL A 54 -6.40 5.80 -14.05
N ASP A 55 -7.69 5.73 -14.39
CA ASP A 55 -8.27 6.40 -15.57
C ASP A 55 -8.04 7.92 -15.53
N ASP A 56 -8.17 8.51 -14.34
CA ASP A 56 -7.93 9.94 -14.08
C ASP A 56 -6.48 10.25 -13.63
N ALA A 57 -5.59 9.26 -13.59
CA ALA A 57 -4.22 9.43 -13.13
C ALA A 57 -3.28 9.88 -14.27
N GLU A 58 -2.30 10.72 -13.93
CA GLU A 58 -1.22 11.06 -14.85
C GLU A 58 -0.15 9.96 -14.83
N TYR A 59 0.17 9.41 -16.01
CA TYR A 59 1.32 8.51 -16.14
C TYR A 59 2.63 9.31 -16.13
N VAL A 60 3.39 9.19 -15.04
CA VAL A 60 4.65 9.93 -14.82
C VAL A 60 5.92 9.15 -15.17
N GLY A 61 5.81 7.89 -15.61
CA GLY A 61 6.94 7.03 -15.99
C GLY A 61 7.14 5.83 -15.05
N THR A 62 8.36 5.30 -15.02
CA THR A 62 8.73 4.13 -14.21
C THR A 62 9.60 4.55 -13.04
N HIS A 63 9.25 4.12 -11.83
CA HIS A 63 10.11 4.32 -10.66
C HIS A 63 11.29 3.34 -10.71
N GLU A 64 12.49 3.83 -11.06
CA GLU A 64 13.67 2.99 -11.33
C GLU A 64 14.00 2.04 -10.16
N GLY A 65 13.97 2.53 -8.91
CA GLY A 65 14.24 1.69 -7.73
C GLY A 65 13.21 0.57 -7.49
N VAL A 66 12.00 0.67 -8.06
CA VAL A 66 11.00 -0.42 -8.03
C VAL A 66 11.17 -1.34 -9.24
N ALA A 67 11.56 -0.81 -10.39
CA ALA A 67 11.84 -1.61 -11.58
C ALA A 67 13.01 -2.57 -11.41
N GLU A 68 13.94 -2.24 -10.50
CA GLU A 68 15.06 -3.10 -10.11
C GLU A 68 14.67 -4.18 -9.07
N LEU A 69 13.46 -4.12 -8.50
CA LEU A 69 13.00 -5.18 -7.60
C LEU A 69 12.81 -6.49 -8.36
N PRO A 70 13.12 -7.64 -7.73
CA PRO A 70 12.88 -8.93 -8.34
C PRO A 70 11.41 -9.07 -8.76
N GLY A 71 11.15 -9.64 -9.94
CA GLY A 71 9.78 -9.98 -10.33
C GLY A 71 9.19 -11.08 -9.45
N VAL A 72 7.88 -11.35 -9.60
CA VAL A 72 7.14 -12.38 -8.82
C VAL A 72 7.87 -13.73 -8.80
N ALA A 73 8.48 -14.12 -9.92
CA ALA A 73 9.27 -15.36 -10.05
C ALA A 73 10.48 -15.49 -9.10
N ALA A 74 10.92 -14.40 -8.46
CA ALA A 74 11.97 -14.45 -7.45
C ALA A 74 11.44 -14.65 -6.02
N PHE A 75 10.12 -14.63 -5.86
CA PHE A 75 9.40 -14.87 -4.60
C PHE A 75 8.51 -16.12 -4.68
N GLU A 76 8.41 -16.76 -5.85
CA GLU A 76 7.86 -18.12 -5.99
C GLU A 76 8.89 -19.10 -5.42
N ASP A 77 8.55 -19.82 -4.36
CA ASP A 77 9.38 -20.91 -3.84
C ASP A 77 9.56 -21.99 -4.93
N ASP A 78 10.81 -22.42 -5.17
CA ASP A 78 11.12 -23.59 -6.00
C ASP A 78 10.53 -24.86 -5.31
N GLU A 79 9.26 -25.18 -5.58
CA GLU A 79 8.63 -26.47 -5.22
C GLU A 79 8.81 -27.54 -6.31
#